data_AF-A0A4C1XEF1-F1
#
_entry.id   AF-A0A4C1XEF1-F1
#
_cell.length_a   1.000
_cell.length_b   1.000
_cell.length_c   1.000
_cell.angle_alpha   90.00
_cell.angle_beta   90.00
_cell.angle_gamma   90.00
#
_symmetry.space_group_name_H-M   'P 1'
#
loop_
_entity.id
_entity.type
_entity.pdbx_description
1 polymer ?
#
loop_
_entity_poly.entity_id
_entity_poly.type
_entity_poly.pdbx_seq_one_letter_code
_entity_poly.pdbx_strand_id
1 'polypeptide(L)'
;MMSQIAQNLTRHGGFAHYLYRFKLKDSPYCAFDPTKEQNILPALEDCYMFMRERADLEMKIDCRVGRQNSLKILESSIKRTKFLKFCKNIMDKLNRSNKA
;
A
#
# COMPACT_ATOMS: atom_id res chain seq x y z
N MET A 1 3.46 6.48 15.35
CA MET A 1 2.89 6.68 13.98
C MET A 1 3.92 6.37 12.89
N MET A 2 5.13 6.93 12.94
CA MET A 2 6.22 6.60 11.99
C MET A 2 6.62 5.12 12.02
N SER A 3 6.68 4.49 13.20
CA SER A 3 7.08 3.08 13.36
C SER A 3 6.17 2.10 12.59
N GLN A 4 4.84 2.26 12.69
CA GLN A 4 3.87 1.40 12.00
C GLN A 4 3.95 1.56 10.47
N ILE A 5 4.12 2.79 9.99
CA ILE A 5 4.26 3.06 8.56
C ILE A 5 5.58 2.47 8.05
N ALA A 6 6.67 2.65 8.80
CA ALA A 6 7.96 2.07 8.46
C ALA A 6 7.88 0.53 8.37
N GLN A 7 7.27 -0.14 9.36
CA GLN A 7 7.08 -1.59 9.34
C GLN A 7 6.30 -2.05 8.11
N ASN A 8 5.16 -1.44 7.82
CA ASN A 8 4.35 -1.85 6.69
C ASN A 8 5.04 -1.55 5.34
N LEU A 9 5.75 -0.42 5.22
CA LEU A 9 6.53 -0.08 4.02
C LEU A 9 7.72 -1.02 3.82
N THR A 10 8.30 -1.57 4.89
CA THR A 10 9.30 -2.64 4.83
C THR A 10 8.69 -4.04 4.70
N ARG A 11 7.42 -4.13 4.29
CA ARG A 11 6.66 -5.37 4.05
C ARG A 11 6.29 -6.16 5.32
N HIS A 12 6.42 -5.57 6.50
CA HIS A 12 5.97 -6.14 7.77
C HIS A 12 4.58 -5.59 8.12
N GLY A 13 3.53 -6.35 7.83
CA GLY A 13 2.14 -5.93 8.05
C GLY A 13 1.16 -7.02 7.65
N GLY A 14 -0.15 -6.76 7.73
CA GLY A 14 -1.21 -7.71 7.36
C GLY A 14 -1.38 -7.89 5.85
N PHE A 15 -0.30 -7.92 5.08
CA PHE A 15 -0.31 -8.23 3.66
C PHE A 15 -0.43 -9.74 3.46
N ALA A 16 -1.19 -10.19 2.44
CA ALA A 16 -1.39 -11.62 2.22
C ALA A 16 -0.06 -12.38 2.03
N HIS A 17 0.89 -11.82 1.27
CA HIS A 17 2.21 -12.43 1.11
C HIS A 17 2.97 -12.57 2.45
N TYR A 18 2.90 -11.56 3.32
CA TYR A 18 3.55 -11.62 4.62
C TYR A 18 2.89 -12.65 5.53
N LEU A 19 1.56 -12.66 5.61
CA LEU A 19 0.80 -13.62 6.43
C LEU A 19 0.97 -15.06 5.94
N TYR A 20 1.01 -15.28 4.62
CA TYR A 20 1.26 -16.57 4.00
C TYR A 20 2.61 -17.16 4.42
N ARG A 21 3.67 -16.33 4.49
CA ARG A 21 5.00 -16.75 4.98
C ARG A 21 4.95 -17.30 6.41
N PHE A 22 4.04 -16.82 7.25
CA PHE A 22 3.84 -17.31 8.62
C PHE A 22 2.75 -18.38 8.74
N LYS A 23 2.22 -18.88 7.61
CA LYS A 23 1.13 -19.86 7.56
C LYS A 23 -0.15 -19.37 8.25
N LEU A 24 -0.36 -18.04 8.30
CA LEU A 24 -1.56 -17.41 8.86
C LEU A 24 -2.63 -17.11 7.78
N LYS A 25 -2.31 -17.37 6.51
CA LYS A 25 -3.22 -17.23 5.37
C LYS A 25 -2.92 -18.30 4.33
N ASP A 26 -3.94 -18.78 3.64
CA ASP A 26 -3.82 -19.89 2.68
C ASP A 26 -3.22 -19.47 1.33
N SER A 27 -3.25 -18.17 1.01
CA SER A 27 -2.80 -17.64 -0.28
C SER A 27 -2.05 -16.31 -0.12
N PRO A 28 -0.91 -16.14 -0.83
CA PRO A 28 -0.17 -14.87 -0.84
C PRO A 28 -0.79 -13.84 -1.81
N TYR A 29 -1.78 -14.22 -2.60
CA TYR A 29 -2.33 -13.41 -3.68
C TYR A 29 -3.40 -12.42 -3.24
N CYS A 30 -3.60 -11.38 -4.05
CA CYS A 30 -4.66 -10.40 -3.84
C CYS A 30 -6.02 -11.02 -4.19
N ALA A 31 -7.03 -10.84 -3.32
CA ALA A 31 -8.39 -11.34 -3.58
C ALA A 31 -9.05 -10.71 -4.82
N PHE A 32 -8.60 -9.52 -5.22
CA PHE A 32 -9.12 -8.77 -6.37
C PHE A 32 -8.24 -8.91 -7.62
N ASP A 33 -7.07 -9.52 -7.49
CA ASP A 33 -6.17 -9.81 -8.60
C ASP A 33 -5.34 -11.06 -8.25
N PRO A 34 -5.83 -12.26 -8.59
CA PRO A 34 -5.16 -13.51 -8.25
C PRO A 34 -3.82 -13.69 -8.98
N THR A 35 -3.52 -12.84 -9.97
CA THR A 35 -2.24 -12.88 -10.69
C THR A 35 -1.12 -12.14 -9.94
N LYS A 36 -1.46 -11.35 -8.91
CA LYS A 36 -0.50 -10.54 -8.16
C LYS A 36 -0.46 -10.91 -6.69
N GLU A 37 0.74 -11.22 -6.20
CA GLU A 37 0.99 -11.32 -4.77
C GLU A 37 0.67 -10.00 -4.08
N GLN A 38 -0.07 -10.07 -2.98
CA GLN A 38 -0.43 -8.87 -2.24
C GLN A 38 0.74 -8.43 -1.37
N ASN A 39 1.50 -7.48 -1.90
CA ASN A 39 2.61 -6.79 -1.25
C ASN A 39 2.37 -5.27 -1.26
N ILE A 40 3.20 -4.49 -0.57
CA ILE A 40 3.05 -3.03 -0.49
C ILE A 40 3.07 -2.35 -1.87
N LEU A 41 3.98 -2.72 -2.77
CA LEU A 41 4.11 -2.07 -4.08
C LEU A 41 2.87 -2.29 -4.96
N PRO A 42 2.41 -3.54 -5.22
CA PRO A 42 1.15 -3.74 -5.94
C PRO A 42 -0.04 -3.06 -5.26
N ALA A 43 -0.12 -3.04 -3.92
CA ALA A 43 -1.18 -2.35 -3.21
C ALA A 43 -1.21 -0.84 -3.50
N LEU A 44 -0.03 -0.20 -3.49
CA LEU A 44 0.10 1.23 -3.72
C LEU A 44 0.00 1.63 -5.19
N GLU A 45 0.42 0.79 -6.14
CA GLU A 45 0.63 1.15 -7.55
C GLU A 45 -0.42 0.57 -8.51
N ASP A 46 -0.92 -0.64 -8.24
CA ASP A 46 -1.67 -1.42 -9.24
C ASP A 46 -2.99 -2.00 -8.76
N CYS A 47 -3.19 -2.13 -7.45
CA CYS A 47 -4.34 -2.85 -6.91
C CYS A 47 -5.66 -2.13 -7.21
N TYR A 48 -6.57 -2.82 -7.89
CA TYR A 48 -7.89 -2.28 -8.27
C TYR A 48 -8.71 -1.81 -7.07
N MET A 49 -8.59 -2.46 -5.91
CA MET A 49 -9.25 -2.02 -4.66
C MET A 49 -8.99 -0.56 -4.30
N PHE A 50 -7.80 -0.04 -4.64
CA PHE A 50 -7.36 1.30 -4.22
C PHE A 50 -7.22 2.25 -5.41
N MET A 51 -7.77 1.89 -6.57
CA MET A 51 -7.65 2.68 -7.79
C MET A 51 -8.23 4.10 -7.61
N ARG A 52 -9.40 4.21 -6.95
CA ARG A 52 -10.04 5.51 -6.69
C ARG A 52 -9.21 6.36 -5.73
N GLU A 53 -8.80 5.81 -4.60
CA GLU A 53 -8.00 6.54 -3.60
C GLU A 53 -6.63 6.95 -4.15
N ARG A 54 -6.05 6.13 -5.03
CA ARG A 54 -4.82 6.48 -5.76
C ARG A 54 -5.06 7.65 -6.69
N ALA A 55 -6.08 7.59 -7.56
CA ALA A 55 -6.42 8.69 -8.46
C ALA A 55 -6.68 10.00 -7.71
N ASP A 56 -7.42 9.95 -6.60
CA ASP A 56 -7.67 11.10 -5.74
C ASP A 56 -6.38 11.70 -5.15
N LEU A 57 -5.45 10.84 -4.72
CA LEU A 57 -4.14 11.28 -4.24
C LEU A 57 -3.34 11.91 -5.37
N GLU A 58 -3.22 11.22 -6.52
CA GLU A 58 -2.45 11.65 -7.68
C GLU A 58 -2.90 13.04 -8.16
N MET A 59 -4.20 13.28 -8.21
CA MET A 59 -4.78 14.60 -8.49
C MET A 59 -4.39 15.64 -7.44
N LYS A 60 -4.39 15.29 -6.15
CA LYS A 60 -4.05 16.21 -5.04
C LYS A 60 -2.56 16.55 -4.95
N ILE A 61 -1.68 15.71 -5.47
CA ILE A 61 -0.22 15.91 -5.45
C ILE A 61 0.35 16.26 -6.82
N ASP A 62 -0.49 16.26 -7.86
CA ASP A 62 -0.12 16.43 -9.26
C ASP A 62 1.10 15.57 -9.64
N CYS A 63 0.98 14.28 -9.34
CA CYS A 63 2.06 13.31 -9.55
C CYS A 63 1.50 11.89 -9.51
N ARG A 64 1.88 11.05 -10.48
CA ARG A 64 1.53 9.62 -10.46
C ARG A 64 2.23 8.90 -9.31
N VAL A 65 1.50 8.08 -8.58
CA VAL A 65 2.03 7.19 -7.55
C VAL A 65 2.67 6.00 -8.23
N GLY A 66 3.96 5.82 -8.00
CA GLY A 66 4.72 4.71 -8.55
C GLY A 66 6.19 4.81 -8.18
N ARG A 67 6.91 3.69 -8.31
CA ARG A 67 8.33 3.56 -7.98
C ARG A 67 9.18 4.69 -8.58
N GLN A 68 8.93 5.04 -9.83
CA GLN A 68 9.69 6.08 -10.55
C GLN A 68 9.51 7.48 -9.95
N ASN A 69 8.34 7.78 -9.37
CA ASN A 69 8.02 9.11 -8.83
C ASN A 69 8.15 9.17 -7.30
N SER A 70 8.48 8.06 -6.65
CA SER A 70 8.48 7.95 -5.19
C SER A 70 9.41 8.97 -4.53
N LEU A 71 10.62 9.16 -5.07
CA LEU A 71 11.57 10.15 -4.56
C LEU A 71 11.03 11.57 -4.69
N LYS A 72 10.50 11.93 -5.87
CA LYS A 72 9.90 13.24 -6.14
C LYS A 72 8.72 13.56 -5.21
N ILE A 73 7.92 12.56 -4.85
CA ILE A 73 6.81 12.70 -3.89
C ILE A 73 7.35 12.93 -2.48
N LEU A 74 8.44 12.24 -2.09
CA LEU A 74 9.02 12.32 -0.75
C LEU A 74 9.85 13.60 -0.51
N GLU A 75 10.38 14.22 -1.56
CA GLU A 75 11.13 15.49 -1.50
C GLU A 75 10.24 16.66 -1.05
N SER A 76 9.00 16.73 -1.54
CA SER A 76 8.05 17.77 -1.13
C SER A 76 7.39 17.40 0.19
N SER A 77 7.55 18.23 1.22
CA SER A 77 6.93 18.02 2.53
C SER A 77 5.40 17.86 2.47
N ILE A 78 4.75 18.65 1.61
CA ILE A 78 3.29 18.61 1.39
C ILE A 78 2.88 17.31 0.69
N LYS A 79 3.55 16.94 -0.42
CA LYS A 79 3.24 15.72 -1.16
C LYS A 79 3.53 14.48 -0.31
N ARG A 80 4.66 14.46 0.40
CA ARG A 80 5.03 13.42 1.37
C ARG A 80 3.96 13.22 2.42
N THR A 81 3.44 14.29 3.02
CA THR A 81 2.41 14.18 4.07
C THR A 81 1.13 13.54 3.53
N LYS A 82 0.67 13.97 2.35
CA LYS A 82 -0.51 13.38 1.69
C LYS A 82 -0.27 11.91 1.30
N PHE A 83 0.91 11.60 0.77
CA PHE A 83 1.30 10.25 0.39
C PHE A 83 1.38 9.29 1.58
N LEU A 84 1.98 9.72 2.70
CA LEU A 84 2.05 8.90 3.91
C LEU A 84 0.66 8.65 4.51
N LYS A 85 -0.25 9.63 4.45
CA LYS A 85 -1.65 9.46 4.86
C LYS A 85 -2.37 8.44 3.97
N PHE A 86 -2.17 8.50 2.67
CA PHE A 86 -2.67 7.50 1.72
C PHE A 86 -2.14 6.10 2.02
N CYS A 87 -0.82 5.95 2.22
CA CYS A 87 -0.22 4.67 2.59
C CYS A 87 -0.89 4.13 3.86
N LYS A 88 -1.06 4.97 4.90
CA LYS A 88 -1.72 4.57 6.15
C LYS A 88 -3.12 4.02 5.91
N ASN A 89 -3.93 4.72 5.12
CA ASN A 89 -5.29 4.29 4.82
C ASN A 89 -5.34 2.95 4.09
N ILE A 90 -4.47 2.73 3.10
CA ILE A 90 -4.37 1.45 2.38
C ILE A 90 -3.99 0.33 3.34
N MET A 91 -2.99 0.57 4.19
CA MET A 91 -2.50 -0.41 5.15
C MET A 91 -3.57 -0.76 6.18
N ASP A 92 -4.31 0.22 6.69
CA ASP A 92 -5.42 0.00 7.62
C ASP A 92 -6.54 -0.83 6.97
N LYS A 93 -6.85 -0.59 5.70
CA LYS A 93 -7.83 -1.38 4.94
C LYS A 93 -7.36 -2.82 4.72
N LEU A 94 -6.12 -3.03 4.26
CA LEU A 94 -5.56 -4.36 4.07
C LEU A 94 -5.48 -5.16 5.37
N ASN A 95 -5.05 -4.52 6.46
CA ASN A 95 -5.01 -5.16 7.78
C ASN A 95 -6.41 -5.60 8.24
N ARG A 96 -7.47 -4.86 7.92
CA ARG A 96 -8.85 -5.26 8.21
C ARG A 96 -9.33 -6.38 7.31
N SER A 97 -9.04 -6.33 6.02
CA SER A 97 -9.47 -7.35 5.05
C SER A 97 -8.74 -8.68 5.19
N ASN A 98 -7.54 -8.69 5.78
CA ASN A 98 -6.73 -9.89 5.93
C ASN A 98 -6.63 -10.41 7.36
N LYS A 99 -7.15 -9.70 8.35
CA LYS A 99 -7.43 -10.30 9.65
C LYS A 99 -8.66 -11.21 9.48
N ALA A 100 -8.47 -12.49 9.78
CA ALA A 100 -9.57 -13.41 10.04
C ALA A 100 -10.37 -12.95 11.26
#